data_AF-A0A9E4RVG3-F1
#
_entry.id   AF-A0A9E4RVG3-F1
#
_cell.length_a   1.000
_cell.length_b   1.000
_cell.length_c   1.000
_cell.angle_alpha   90.00
_cell.angle_beta   90.00
_cell.angle_gamma   90.00
#
_symmetry.space_group_name_H-M   'P 1'
#
loop_
_entity.id
_entity.type
_entity.pdbx_description
1 polymer ?
#
loop_
_entity_poly.entity_id
_entity_poly.type
_entity_poly.pdbx_seq_one_letter_code
_entity_poly.pdbx_strand_id
1 'polypeptide(L)'
;ALDAGAQGVLAPYCETVDQVKEVVAAAKWRPLKGDAVRRLIETGEHVSDSTRAYLEDRNKNSVVIIGIESVAAVKNLPEILKVPGIDGIFVGPNDMSISLGFPDQYDREEYQSTVKYVIDTAGAQGIAVLVHHQTPELSSFWISQGARFILHGTDRRALAEGFRTEFSRLREVAKEMG
;
A
#
# COMPACT_ATOMS: atom_id res chain seq x y z
N ALA A 1 5.81 11.53 -10.74
CA ALA A 1 4.38 11.21 -10.57
C ALA A 1 3.57 12.43 -10.15
N LEU A 2 3.83 13.04 -8.97
CA LEU A 2 3.05 14.16 -8.46
C LEU A 2 3.06 15.41 -9.36
N ASP A 3 4.21 15.74 -9.97
CA ASP A 3 4.28 16.84 -10.95
C ASP A 3 3.54 16.53 -12.26
N ALA A 4 3.29 15.25 -12.55
CA ALA A 4 2.49 14.80 -13.69
C ALA A 4 0.99 14.70 -13.37
N GLY A 5 0.56 15.16 -12.20
CA GLY A 5 -0.86 15.26 -11.83
C GLY A 5 -1.38 14.16 -10.89
N ALA A 6 -0.53 13.21 -10.46
CA ALA A 6 -0.94 12.26 -9.43
C ALA A 6 -1.25 12.99 -8.11
N GLN A 7 -2.36 12.63 -7.47
CA GLN A 7 -2.74 13.17 -6.16
C GLN A 7 -2.16 12.34 -5.01
N GLY A 8 -1.53 11.21 -5.26
CA GLY A 8 -0.94 10.43 -4.20
C GLY A 8 0.14 9.49 -4.71
N VAL A 9 0.83 8.87 -3.76
CA VAL A 9 1.86 7.87 -4.00
C VAL A 9 1.58 6.65 -3.14
N LEU A 10 1.80 5.47 -3.73
CA LEU A 10 2.04 4.25 -3.00
C LEU A 10 3.54 3.97 -3.13
N ALA A 11 4.26 3.99 -2.02
CA ALA A 11 5.69 3.71 -1.99
C ALA A 11 5.92 2.26 -1.52
N PRO A 12 6.35 1.35 -2.42
CA PRO A 12 6.71 -0.02 -2.05
C PRO A 12 8.06 -0.05 -1.33
N TYR A 13 8.45 -1.21 -0.81
CA TYR A 13 9.79 -1.48 -0.25
C TYR A 13 10.26 -0.51 0.85
N CYS A 14 9.33 0.03 1.65
CA CYS A 14 9.67 0.85 2.81
C CYS A 14 9.86 -0.05 4.04
N GLU A 15 11.11 -0.16 4.51
CA GLU A 15 11.46 -1.02 5.65
C GLU A 15 11.90 -0.22 6.88
N THR A 16 12.29 1.04 6.73
CA THR A 16 12.78 1.89 7.82
C THR A 16 11.94 3.15 7.99
N VAL A 17 11.99 3.71 9.21
CA VAL A 17 11.33 4.99 9.53
C VAL A 17 11.85 6.11 8.63
N ASP A 18 13.15 6.15 8.35
CA ASP A 18 13.75 7.22 7.54
C ASP A 18 13.31 7.16 6.07
N GLN A 19 13.18 5.97 5.49
CA GLN A 19 12.60 5.80 4.14
C GLN A 19 11.17 6.35 4.09
N VAL A 20 10.37 6.06 5.12
CA VAL A 20 8.98 6.54 5.18
C VAL A 20 8.92 8.06 5.36
N LYS A 21 9.78 8.64 6.20
CA LYS A 21 9.93 10.10 6.34
C LYS A 21 10.28 10.77 5.01
N GLU A 22 11.16 10.18 4.21
CA GLU A 22 11.52 10.71 2.89
C GLU A 22 10.32 10.70 1.93
N VAL A 23 9.55 9.60 1.90
CA VAL A 23 8.32 9.51 1.09
C VAL A 23 7.30 10.57 1.51
N VAL A 24 7.03 10.70 2.82
CA VAL A 24 6.11 11.71 3.35
C VAL A 24 6.60 13.12 3.02
N ALA A 25 7.88 13.42 3.23
CA ALA A 25 8.48 14.71 2.90
C ALA A 25 8.23 15.08 1.43
N ALA A 26 8.50 14.15 0.52
CA ALA A 26 8.34 14.36 -0.92
C ALA A 26 6.88 14.56 -1.36
N ALA A 27 5.93 13.93 -0.66
CA ALA A 27 4.51 13.91 -1.07
C ALA A 27 3.61 14.91 -0.32
N LYS A 28 3.85 15.14 0.98
CA LYS A 28 3.05 16.04 1.83
C LYS A 28 3.61 17.45 1.90
N TRP A 29 4.91 17.63 1.65
CA TRP A 29 5.59 18.92 1.91
C TRP A 29 6.34 19.50 0.71
N ARG A 30 6.06 19.02 -0.50
CA ARG A 30 6.64 19.62 -1.73
C ARG A 30 6.20 21.09 -1.90
N PRO A 31 7.07 21.97 -2.41
CA PRO A 31 8.42 21.70 -2.90
C PRO A 31 9.53 21.93 -1.87
N LEU A 32 9.26 21.89 -0.56
CA LEU A 32 10.28 22.08 0.49
C LEU A 32 11.34 20.95 0.42
N LYS A 33 12.61 21.29 0.65
CA LYS A 33 13.76 20.37 0.46
C LYS A 33 14.81 20.56 1.56
N GLY A 34 15.75 19.61 1.61
CA GLY A 34 16.95 19.71 2.45
C GLY A 34 16.63 19.72 3.94
N ASP A 35 17.43 20.45 4.72
CA ASP A 35 17.30 20.50 6.18
C ASP A 35 15.94 21.05 6.64
N ALA A 36 15.32 21.94 5.85
CA ALA A 36 14.04 22.53 6.19
C ALA A 36 12.91 21.48 6.25
N VAL A 37 12.84 20.55 5.27
CA VAL A 37 11.82 19.50 5.29
C VAL A 37 12.15 18.41 6.31
N ARG A 38 13.44 18.11 6.53
CA ARG A 38 13.86 17.19 7.60
C ARG A 38 13.42 17.69 8.97
N ARG A 39 13.76 18.93 9.31
CA ARG A 39 13.33 19.57 10.56
C ARG A 39 11.81 19.55 10.70
N LEU A 40 11.08 19.90 9.64
CA LEU A 40 9.61 19.87 9.66
C LEU A 40 9.07 18.47 9.99
N ILE A 41 9.60 17.41 9.39
CA ILE A 41 9.15 16.04 9.65
C ILE A 41 9.49 15.57 11.07
N GLU A 42 10.65 15.99 11.59
CA GLU A 42 11.14 15.58 12.90
C GLU A 42 10.48 16.34 14.05
N THR A 43 10.22 17.64 13.88
CA THR A 43 9.79 18.53 14.97
C THR A 43 8.42 19.17 14.74
N GLY A 44 7.87 19.10 13.52
CA GLY A 44 6.65 19.83 13.13
C GLY A 44 6.86 21.33 12.90
N GLU A 45 8.11 21.80 12.92
CA GLU A 45 8.41 23.23 12.80
C GLU A 45 8.54 23.67 11.33
N HIS A 46 7.76 24.69 10.96
CA HIS A 46 7.83 25.30 9.64
C HIS A 46 8.85 26.44 9.59
N VAL A 47 9.38 26.72 8.40
CA VAL A 47 10.30 27.85 8.14
C VAL A 47 9.67 29.20 8.48
N SER A 48 8.38 29.36 8.14
CA SER A 48 7.56 30.54 8.45
C SER A 48 6.07 30.18 8.32
N ASP A 49 5.18 31.01 8.88
CA ASP A 49 3.74 30.83 8.75
C ASP A 49 3.27 30.93 7.28
N SER A 50 3.90 31.82 6.49
CA SER A 50 3.62 31.92 5.05
C SER A 50 4.00 30.64 4.30
N THR A 51 5.13 30.01 4.68
CA THR A 51 5.56 28.74 4.10
C THR A 51 4.62 27.61 4.49
N ARG A 52 4.17 27.56 5.76
CA ARG A 52 3.16 26.61 6.23
C ARG A 52 1.90 26.69 5.39
N ALA A 53 1.27 27.87 5.32
CA ALA A 53 0.01 28.06 4.60
C ALA A 53 0.12 27.65 3.11
N TYR A 54 1.23 28.00 2.46
CA TYR A 54 1.48 27.61 1.07
C TYR A 54 1.58 26.09 0.89
N LEU A 55 2.34 25.40 1.74
CA LEU A 55 2.57 23.96 1.62
C LEU A 55 1.32 23.16 1.96
N GLU A 56 0.58 23.56 3.01
CA GLU A 56 -0.67 22.92 3.40
C GLU A 56 -1.72 23.05 2.30
N ASP A 57 -1.95 24.25 1.75
CA ASP A 57 -2.93 24.41 0.67
C ASP A 57 -2.54 23.64 -0.61
N ARG A 58 -1.25 23.70 -0.98
CA ARG A 58 -0.73 23.01 -2.16
C ARG A 58 -0.89 21.49 -2.08
N ASN A 59 -0.71 20.92 -0.89
CA ASN A 59 -0.65 19.46 -0.70
C ASN A 59 -1.84 18.90 0.10
N LYS A 60 -2.87 19.70 0.41
CA LYS A 60 -4.02 19.27 1.23
C LYS A 60 -4.73 17.98 0.77
N ASN A 61 -4.69 17.72 -0.53
CA ASN A 61 -5.31 16.54 -1.14
C ASN A 61 -4.30 15.44 -1.43
N SER A 62 -3.04 15.57 -1.01
CA SER A 62 -2.05 14.55 -1.31
C SER A 62 -2.23 13.32 -0.43
N VAL A 63 -2.09 12.13 -1.02
CA VAL A 63 -2.24 10.84 -0.34
C VAL A 63 -0.92 10.08 -0.32
N VAL A 64 -0.53 9.52 0.82
CA VAL A 64 0.67 8.70 1.01
C VAL A 64 0.28 7.34 1.56
N ILE A 65 0.54 6.30 0.76
CA ILE A 65 0.37 4.91 1.13
C ILE A 65 1.74 4.25 1.21
N ILE A 66 2.03 3.59 2.33
CA ILE A 66 3.32 2.92 2.56
C ILE A 66 3.16 1.41 2.43
N GLY A 67 3.99 0.78 1.60
CA GLY A 67 4.06 -0.67 1.46
C GLY A 67 4.76 -1.31 2.66
N ILE A 68 4.05 -2.21 3.36
CA ILE A 68 4.55 -3.07 4.42
C ILE A 68 4.45 -4.51 3.92
N GLU A 69 5.51 -4.96 3.26
CA GLU A 69 5.53 -6.19 2.47
C GLU A 69 6.80 -7.03 2.69
N SER A 70 7.51 -6.78 3.79
CA SER A 70 8.66 -7.56 4.22
C SER A 70 8.68 -7.79 5.73
N VAL A 71 9.40 -8.82 6.18
CA VAL A 71 9.61 -9.12 7.61
C VAL A 71 10.25 -7.93 8.34
N ALA A 72 11.19 -7.23 7.70
CA ALA A 72 11.82 -6.05 8.28
C ALA A 72 10.83 -4.89 8.46
N ALA A 73 10.00 -4.63 7.45
CA ALA A 73 8.95 -3.62 7.51
C ALA A 73 7.92 -3.94 8.61
N VAL A 74 7.48 -5.19 8.72
CA VAL A 74 6.55 -5.64 9.78
C VAL A 74 7.14 -5.42 11.16
N LYS A 75 8.41 -5.75 11.37
CA LYS A 75 9.10 -5.54 12.65
C LYS A 75 9.17 -4.05 13.03
N ASN A 76 9.38 -3.18 12.05
CA ASN A 76 9.47 -1.73 12.25
C ASN A 76 8.12 -1.01 12.22
N LEU A 77 7.02 -1.73 11.93
CA LEU A 77 5.69 -1.15 11.74
C LEU A 77 5.27 -0.21 12.89
N PRO A 78 5.43 -0.56 14.19
CA PRO A 78 5.03 0.35 15.27
C PRO A 78 5.74 1.70 15.24
N GLU A 79 7.01 1.74 14.83
CA GLU A 79 7.78 2.98 14.71
C GLU A 79 7.48 3.73 13.40
N ILE A 80 7.27 2.99 12.30
CA ILE A 80 6.87 3.56 11.00
C ILE A 80 5.55 4.32 11.14
N LEU A 81 4.55 3.74 11.83
CA LEU A 81 3.24 4.35 11.99
C LEU A 81 3.26 5.65 12.81
N LYS A 82 4.33 5.92 13.57
CA LYS A 82 4.51 7.21 14.27
C LYS A 82 4.86 8.37 13.33
N VAL A 83 5.25 8.09 12.09
CA VAL A 83 5.58 9.15 11.11
C VAL A 83 4.28 9.85 10.71
N PRO A 84 4.14 11.16 10.97
CA PRO A 84 2.93 11.89 10.62
C PRO A 84 2.80 12.00 9.10
N GLY A 85 1.58 11.91 8.57
CA GLY A 85 1.30 12.08 7.14
C GLY A 85 1.24 10.78 6.34
N ILE A 86 1.24 9.61 6.99
CA ILE A 86 0.81 8.34 6.39
C ILE A 86 -0.72 8.31 6.37
N ASP A 87 -1.33 8.16 5.18
CA ASP A 87 -2.79 8.07 5.04
C ASP A 87 -3.27 6.63 4.92
N GLY A 88 -2.39 5.69 4.57
CA GLY A 88 -2.72 4.28 4.45
C GLY A 88 -1.50 3.37 4.42
N ILE A 89 -1.75 2.10 4.69
CA ILE A 89 -0.77 1.03 4.53
C ILE A 89 -1.19 0.13 3.38
N PHE A 90 -0.23 -0.35 2.61
CA PHE A 90 -0.40 -1.39 1.60
C PHE A 90 0.32 -2.66 2.03
N VAL A 91 -0.33 -3.81 1.86
CA VAL A 91 0.30 -5.12 2.00
C VAL A 91 0.33 -5.80 0.63
N GLY A 92 1.53 -5.99 0.10
CA GLY A 92 1.81 -6.80 -1.08
C GLY A 92 1.86 -8.28 -0.70
N PRO A 93 0.89 -9.12 -1.11
CA PRO A 93 0.81 -10.52 -0.66
C PRO A 93 2.01 -11.36 -1.15
N ASN A 94 2.42 -11.14 -2.41
CA ASN A 94 3.49 -11.90 -3.04
C ASN A 94 4.84 -11.58 -2.39
N ASP A 95 5.23 -10.30 -2.33
CA ASP A 95 6.46 -9.86 -1.65
C ASP A 95 6.49 -10.30 -0.18
N MET A 96 5.38 -10.18 0.56
CA MET A 96 5.30 -10.64 1.95
C MET A 96 5.53 -12.15 2.06
N SER A 97 4.85 -12.96 1.23
CA SER A 97 5.02 -14.42 1.24
C SER A 97 6.45 -14.86 0.90
N ILE A 98 7.11 -14.14 -0.02
CA ILE A 98 8.52 -14.36 -0.38
C ILE A 98 9.42 -13.99 0.80
N SER A 99 9.19 -12.83 1.43
CA SER A 99 9.96 -12.37 2.59
C SER A 99 9.84 -13.32 3.78
N LEU A 100 8.67 -13.96 3.95
CA LEU A 100 8.43 -14.99 4.96
C LEU A 100 8.99 -16.38 4.58
N GLY A 101 9.47 -16.56 3.35
CA GLY A 101 10.14 -17.79 2.90
C GLY A 101 9.23 -18.85 2.28
N PHE A 102 7.96 -18.53 1.99
CA PHE A 102 7.00 -19.45 1.36
C PHE A 102 6.22 -18.76 0.24
N PRO A 103 6.83 -18.59 -0.96
CA PRO A 103 6.21 -17.86 -2.06
C PRO A 103 4.80 -18.36 -2.41
N ASP A 104 3.85 -17.43 -2.47
CA ASP A 104 2.45 -17.63 -2.90
C ASP A 104 1.59 -18.60 -2.05
N GLN A 105 2.06 -18.99 -0.86
CA GLN A 105 1.30 -19.83 0.08
C GLN A 105 0.54 -18.96 1.10
N TYR A 106 -0.56 -18.33 0.66
CA TYR A 106 -1.34 -17.36 1.46
C TYR A 106 -2.28 -17.99 2.50
N ASP A 107 -2.45 -19.31 2.48
CA ASP A 107 -3.23 -20.08 3.44
C ASP A 107 -2.45 -20.41 4.72
N ARG A 108 -1.13 -20.25 4.73
CA ARG A 108 -0.30 -20.49 5.92
C ARG A 108 -0.66 -19.55 7.05
N GLU A 109 -0.70 -20.09 8.26
CA GLU A 109 -0.99 -19.33 9.48
C GLU A 109 -0.01 -18.18 9.67
N GLU A 110 1.27 -18.39 9.33
CA GLU A 110 2.31 -17.37 9.42
C GLU A 110 2.06 -16.19 8.48
N TYR A 111 1.55 -16.43 7.26
CA TYR A 111 1.11 -15.34 6.37
C TYR A 111 -0.07 -14.59 6.99
N GLN A 112 -1.11 -15.33 7.37
CA GLN A 112 -2.37 -14.73 7.79
C GLN A 112 -2.22 -13.92 9.07
N SER A 113 -1.50 -14.46 10.05
CA SER A 113 -1.17 -13.76 11.30
C SER A 113 -0.31 -12.52 11.06
N THR A 114 0.64 -12.56 10.12
CA THR A 114 1.46 -11.40 9.75
C THR A 114 0.62 -10.27 9.15
N VAL A 115 -0.21 -10.56 8.15
CA VAL A 115 -1.08 -9.55 7.53
C VAL A 115 -2.11 -9.03 8.52
N LYS A 116 -2.69 -9.91 9.36
CA LYS A 116 -3.60 -9.50 10.43
C LYS A 116 -2.93 -8.57 11.45
N TYR A 117 -1.69 -8.86 11.84
CA TYR A 117 -0.92 -7.98 12.72
C TYR A 117 -0.76 -6.58 12.11
N VAL A 118 -0.48 -6.48 10.80
CA VAL A 118 -0.39 -5.19 10.10
C VAL A 118 -1.74 -4.46 10.15
N ILE A 119 -2.83 -5.15 9.84
CA ILE A 119 -4.20 -4.60 9.87
C ILE A 119 -4.54 -4.06 11.25
N ASP A 120 -4.36 -4.87 12.30
CA ASP A 120 -4.74 -4.50 13.66
C ASP A 120 -3.87 -3.34 14.19
N THR A 121 -2.55 -3.36 13.92
CA THR A 121 -1.61 -2.35 14.42
C THR A 121 -1.82 -1.00 13.75
N ALA A 122 -2.03 -0.96 12.43
CA ALA A 122 -2.34 0.27 11.72
C ALA A 122 -3.75 0.77 12.04
N GLY A 123 -4.73 -0.15 12.10
CA GLY A 123 -6.11 0.16 12.43
C GLY A 123 -6.28 0.75 13.83
N ALA A 124 -5.48 0.32 14.81
CA ALA A 124 -5.45 0.91 16.15
C ALA A 124 -5.04 2.39 16.17
N GLN A 125 -4.35 2.87 15.12
CA GLN A 125 -3.98 4.27 14.93
C GLN A 125 -4.92 5.01 13.96
N GLY A 126 -6.01 4.38 13.55
CA GLY A 126 -6.95 4.94 12.58
C GLY A 126 -6.44 4.93 11.14
N ILE A 127 -5.34 4.24 10.85
CA ILE A 127 -4.75 4.15 9.51
C ILE A 127 -5.32 2.92 8.80
N ALA A 128 -5.98 3.14 7.65
CA ALA A 128 -6.59 2.08 6.88
C ALA A 128 -5.52 1.21 6.18
N VAL A 129 -5.78 -0.10 6.13
CA VAL A 129 -4.92 -1.05 5.41
C VAL A 129 -5.58 -1.51 4.12
N LEU A 130 -4.79 -1.41 3.06
CA LEU A 130 -5.00 -1.97 1.73
C LEU A 130 -4.35 -3.34 1.63
N VAL A 131 -5.13 -4.37 1.32
CA VAL A 131 -4.59 -5.70 0.98
C VAL A 131 -4.94 -6.01 -0.46
N HIS A 132 -3.93 -6.40 -1.25
CA HIS A 132 -4.12 -6.82 -2.63
C HIS A 132 -4.34 -8.32 -2.71
N HIS A 133 -5.40 -8.75 -3.37
CA HIS A 133 -5.58 -10.15 -3.77
C HIS A 133 -6.33 -10.24 -5.10
N GLN A 134 -6.25 -11.42 -5.71
CA GLN A 134 -6.67 -11.64 -7.09
C GLN A 134 -7.98 -12.42 -7.22
N THR A 135 -8.62 -12.80 -6.11
CA THR A 135 -9.90 -13.53 -6.10
C THR A 135 -10.87 -12.92 -5.10
N PRO A 136 -12.19 -12.96 -5.37
CA PRO A 136 -13.19 -12.43 -4.45
C PRO A 136 -13.16 -13.11 -3.07
N GLU A 137 -12.81 -14.39 -3.00
CA GLU A 137 -12.76 -15.16 -1.75
C GLU A 137 -11.67 -14.62 -0.83
N LEU A 138 -10.45 -14.43 -1.34
CA LEU A 138 -9.34 -13.87 -0.57
C LEU A 138 -9.58 -12.40 -0.22
N SER A 139 -10.09 -11.61 -1.16
CA SER A 139 -10.47 -10.22 -0.88
C SER A 139 -11.53 -10.13 0.22
N SER A 140 -12.57 -10.97 0.17
CA SER A 140 -13.65 -11.01 1.17
C SER A 140 -13.14 -11.47 2.53
N PHE A 141 -12.25 -12.46 2.56
CA PHE A 141 -11.58 -12.87 3.77
C PHE A 141 -10.88 -11.69 4.44
N TRP A 142 -10.04 -10.94 3.72
CA TRP A 142 -9.31 -9.81 4.32
C TRP A 142 -10.20 -8.62 4.71
N ILE A 143 -11.29 -8.37 3.99
CA ILE A 143 -12.32 -7.41 4.43
C ILE A 143 -12.86 -7.81 5.81
N SER A 144 -13.21 -9.10 5.99
CA SER A 144 -13.71 -9.61 7.26
C SER A 144 -12.68 -9.52 8.38
N GLN A 145 -11.39 -9.55 8.05
CA GLN A 145 -10.29 -9.41 9.01
C GLN A 145 -9.96 -7.96 9.38
N GLY A 146 -10.55 -6.96 8.71
CA GLY A 146 -10.35 -5.56 9.05
C GLY A 146 -9.75 -4.68 7.94
N ALA A 147 -9.39 -5.23 6.79
CA ALA A 147 -8.98 -4.41 5.64
C ALA A 147 -10.12 -3.45 5.24
N ARG A 148 -9.76 -2.23 4.85
CA ARG A 148 -10.74 -1.16 4.54
C ARG A 148 -10.60 -0.60 3.14
N PHE A 149 -9.46 -0.85 2.52
CA PHE A 149 -9.22 -0.56 1.11
C PHE A 149 -8.82 -1.87 0.44
N ILE A 150 -9.33 -2.16 -0.76
CA ILE A 150 -9.06 -3.44 -1.44
C ILE A 150 -8.57 -3.14 -2.85
N LEU A 151 -7.36 -3.62 -3.16
CA LEU A 151 -6.84 -3.67 -4.51
C LEU A 151 -7.22 -5.05 -5.02
N HIS A 152 -8.15 -5.13 -5.98
CA HIS A 152 -8.68 -6.39 -6.45
C HIS A 152 -8.30 -6.62 -7.91
N GLY A 153 -7.56 -7.70 -8.15
CA GLY A 153 -7.19 -8.12 -9.49
C GLY A 153 -6.27 -7.12 -10.21
N THR A 154 -6.10 -7.33 -11.51
CA THR A 154 -5.46 -6.39 -12.43
C THR A 154 -6.21 -6.40 -13.75
N ASP A 155 -6.12 -5.30 -14.51
CA ASP A 155 -6.59 -5.21 -15.88
C ASP A 155 -6.04 -6.35 -16.76
N ARG A 156 -4.74 -6.64 -16.65
CA ARG A 156 -4.07 -7.73 -17.34
C ARG A 156 -4.69 -9.08 -16.99
N ARG A 157 -4.98 -9.34 -15.70
CA ARG A 157 -5.62 -10.59 -15.28
C ARG A 157 -7.04 -10.67 -15.82
N ALA A 158 -7.83 -9.61 -15.66
CA ALA A 158 -9.22 -9.57 -16.11
C ALA A 158 -9.33 -9.84 -17.62
N LEU A 159 -8.49 -9.18 -18.43
CA LEU A 159 -8.43 -9.41 -19.88
C LEU A 159 -8.00 -10.83 -20.22
N ALA A 160 -6.93 -11.34 -19.58
CA ALA A 160 -6.45 -12.70 -19.83
C ALA A 160 -7.51 -13.75 -19.46
N GLU A 161 -8.25 -13.55 -18.36
CA GLU A 161 -9.29 -14.47 -17.90
C GLU A 161 -10.52 -14.45 -18.81
N GLY A 162 -10.91 -13.28 -19.30
CA GLY A 162 -11.99 -13.15 -20.28
C GLY A 162 -11.70 -13.96 -21.55
N PHE A 163 -10.52 -13.76 -22.15
CA PHE A 163 -10.12 -14.54 -23.33
C PHE A 163 -10.01 -16.03 -23.03
N ARG A 164 -9.39 -16.44 -21.91
CA ARG A 164 -9.31 -17.87 -21.56
C ARG A 164 -10.68 -18.51 -21.44
N THR A 165 -11.63 -17.82 -20.83
CA THR A 165 -13.00 -18.30 -20.64
C THR A 165 -13.69 -18.50 -22.00
N GLU A 166 -13.67 -17.49 -22.86
CA GLU A 166 -14.28 -17.56 -24.19
C GLU A 166 -13.67 -18.66 -25.05
N PHE A 167 -12.34 -18.72 -25.15
CA PHE A 167 -11.66 -19.74 -25.95
C PHE A 167 -11.80 -21.15 -25.38
N SER A 168 -11.92 -21.31 -24.06
CA SER A 168 -12.22 -22.62 -23.47
C SER A 168 -13.60 -23.11 -23.89
N ARG A 169 -14.60 -22.23 -23.86
CA ARG A 169 -15.95 -22.55 -24.34
C ARG A 169 -15.97 -22.90 -25.83
N LEU A 170 -15.26 -22.14 -26.66
CA LEU A 170 -15.15 -22.43 -28.10
C LEU A 170 -14.51 -23.79 -28.36
N ARG A 171 -13.52 -24.20 -27.55
CA ARG A 171 -12.93 -25.55 -27.65
C ARG A 171 -13.91 -26.65 -27.29
N GLU A 172 -14.74 -26.46 -26.27
CA GLU A 172 -15.76 -27.46 -25.93
C GLU A 172 -16.82 -27.57 -27.04
N VAL A 173 -17.29 -26.45 -27.60
CA VAL A 173 -18.20 -26.47 -28.76
C VAL A 173 -17.57 -27.19 -29.96
N ALA A 174 -16.30 -26.94 -30.24
CA ALA A 174 -15.60 -27.62 -31.34
C ALA A 174 -15.54 -29.13 -31.10
N LYS A 175 -15.23 -29.60 -29.87
CA LYS A 175 -15.24 -31.04 -29.54
C LYS A 175 -16.60 -31.70 -29.72
N GLU A 176 -17.69 -30.98 -29.44
CA GLU A 176 -19.06 -31.47 -29.64
C GLU A 176 -19.42 -31.60 -31.13
N MET A 177 -18.74 -30.86 -32.01
CA MET A 177 -18.98 -30.86 -33.45
C MET A 177 -18.18 -31.92 -34.24
N GLY A 178 -17.15 -32.53 -33.64
CA GLY A 178 -16.24 -33.49 -34.28
C GLY A 178 -14.99 -32.86 -34.86
#